data_AF-A0A6G9I2M0-F1
#
_entry.id   AF-A0A6G9I2M0-F1
#
_cell.length_a   1.000
_cell.length_b   1.000
_cell.length_c   1.000
_cell.angle_alpha   90.00
_cell.angle_beta   90.00
_cell.angle_gamma   90.00
#
_symmetry.space_group_name_H-M   'P 1'
#
loop_
_entity.id
_entity.type
_entity.pdbx_description
1 polymer ?
#
loop_
_entity_poly.entity_id
_entity_poly.type
_entity_poly.pdbx_seq_one_letter_code
_entity_poly.pdbx_strand_id
1 'polypeptide(L)'
;MPGTGLSYRTRLDRAARSGGGNRTATDPGLRQALEEEAADLMSAVTAIRNIHELTPDPKTGISWAELEAVYLHNRTSPFQVPAPVRPEKPDYLALPEKPAESEGISFLGKWFESESAKAERHAENLRRWQQELIDVERENTLRQHRYQQQRTAWAEQYANWKFEAEEHEKRLATAQADARQQFRTDAAFFESYLAGVLAETEWPRETLVAFEVKPELSAVLLDVDLAEIEDFPDKIYGVNARGTELTEKAMTQKAVRENYARHVHGCLFRLVGIVLHTLPFDNVIVSGFTQRVSKRTGYLEDEYILSCKCSRSQMSSVNFAGLEHIDPVEALGDHPVIRKMSSTFIFQPIEPLTL
;
A
#
# COMPACT_ATOMS: atom_id res chain seq x y z
N MET A 1 -4.35 12.73 4.18
CA MET A 1 -5.64 13.43 4.28
C MET A 1 -6.69 12.33 4.37
N PRO A 2 -7.31 12.12 5.54
CA PRO A 2 -8.25 11.01 5.73
C PRO A 2 -9.47 11.19 4.83
N GLY A 3 -9.95 10.08 4.27
CA GLY A 3 -11.11 10.04 3.39
C GLY A 3 -12.29 10.75 4.02
N THR A 4 -12.78 11.78 3.33
CA THR A 4 -13.88 12.63 3.78
C THR A 4 -15.12 11.76 4.03
N GLY A 5 -15.42 11.49 5.30
CA GLY A 5 -16.53 10.69 5.83
C GLY A 5 -17.92 11.28 5.60
N LEU A 6 -18.19 11.74 4.38
CA LEU A 6 -19.44 12.38 3.99
C LEU A 6 -20.54 11.37 3.62
N SER A 7 -20.35 10.06 3.77
CA SER A 7 -21.23 9.06 3.13
C SER A 7 -22.68 9.07 3.66
N TYR A 8 -22.91 9.14 4.98
CA TYR A 8 -24.28 9.06 5.53
C TYR A 8 -25.06 10.38 5.37
N ARG A 9 -24.49 11.51 5.85
CA ARG A 9 -25.13 12.83 5.72
C ARG A 9 -25.35 13.23 4.26
N THR A 10 -24.41 12.93 3.36
CA THR A 10 -24.56 13.22 1.92
C THR A 10 -25.57 12.30 1.24
N ARG A 11 -25.70 11.03 1.65
CA ARG A 11 -26.74 10.13 1.11
C ARG A 11 -28.13 10.59 1.54
N LEU A 12 -28.32 10.96 2.81
CA LEU A 12 -29.58 11.54 3.32
C LEU A 12 -29.92 12.87 2.64
N ASP A 13 -28.96 13.80 2.53
CA ASP A 13 -29.17 15.11 1.91
C ASP A 13 -29.44 15.02 0.40
N ARG A 14 -28.86 14.02 -0.29
CA ARG A 14 -29.12 13.76 -1.72
C ARG A 14 -30.52 13.16 -1.92
N ALA A 15 -30.93 12.22 -1.08
CA ALA A 15 -32.26 11.61 -1.11
C ALA A 15 -33.36 12.66 -0.86
N ALA A 16 -33.20 13.47 0.19
CA ALA A 16 -34.16 14.51 0.57
C ALA A 16 -34.37 15.61 -0.49
N ARG A 17 -33.37 15.88 -1.34
CA ARG A 17 -33.46 16.89 -2.41
C ARG A 17 -34.19 16.43 -3.67
N SER A 18 -34.53 15.15 -3.79
CA SER A 18 -35.14 14.58 -5.00
C SER A 18 -36.69 14.52 -4.96
N GLY A 19 -37.31 14.68 -3.78
CA GLY A 19 -38.74 14.45 -3.58
C GLY A 19 -39.60 15.71 -3.56
N GLY A 20 -39.89 16.29 -4.73
CA GLY A 20 -40.77 17.47 -4.87
C GLY A 20 -41.75 17.34 -6.02
N GLY A 21 -42.65 16.36 -6.01
CA GLY A 21 -43.61 16.15 -7.09
C GLY A 21 -44.91 15.47 -6.63
N ASN A 22 -45.98 16.26 -6.52
CA ASN A 22 -47.32 15.85 -6.12
C ASN A 22 -48.02 15.04 -7.24
N ARG A 23 -48.16 13.70 -7.14
CA ARG A 23 -48.92 12.90 -8.13
C ARG A 23 -49.62 11.66 -7.55
N THR A 24 -50.91 11.57 -7.84
CA THR A 24 -51.89 10.57 -7.38
C THR A 24 -52.15 9.50 -8.44
N ALA A 25 -51.39 8.40 -8.41
CA ALA A 25 -51.75 7.08 -8.94
C ALA A 25 -50.66 6.06 -8.51
N THR A 26 -51.04 4.81 -8.21
CA THR A 26 -50.12 3.68 -7.99
C THR A 26 -49.37 3.38 -9.30
N ASP A 27 -48.30 4.11 -9.55
CA ASP A 27 -47.33 3.83 -10.61
C ASP A 27 -46.40 2.71 -10.13
N PRO A 28 -46.42 1.52 -10.76
CA PRO A 28 -45.54 0.41 -10.39
C PRO A 28 -44.05 0.79 -10.43
N GLY A 29 -43.64 1.68 -11.34
CA GLY A 29 -42.27 2.16 -11.44
C GLY A 29 -41.88 3.06 -10.27
N LEU A 30 -42.81 3.93 -9.81
CA LEU A 30 -42.62 4.74 -8.61
C LEU A 30 -42.49 3.87 -7.36
N ARG A 31 -43.36 2.87 -7.22
CA ARG A 31 -43.30 1.94 -6.09
C ARG A 31 -41.96 1.24 -6.02
N GLN A 32 -41.49 0.69 -7.14
CA GLN A 32 -40.21 0.01 -7.21
C GLN A 32 -39.04 0.94 -6.82
N ALA A 33 -39.03 2.17 -7.35
CA ALA A 33 -37.99 3.15 -7.02
C ALA A 33 -37.97 3.51 -5.51
N LEU A 34 -39.15 3.66 -4.89
CA LEU A 34 -39.26 3.92 -3.45
C LEU A 34 -38.86 2.69 -2.61
N GLU A 35 -39.14 1.47 -3.08
CA GLU A 35 -38.72 0.24 -2.42
C GLU A 35 -37.19 0.08 -2.47
N GLU A 36 -36.56 0.43 -3.60
CA GLU A 36 -35.11 0.48 -3.75
C GLU A 36 -34.48 1.54 -2.81
N GLU A 37 -35.03 2.76 -2.76
CA GLU A 37 -34.55 3.82 -1.86
C GLU A 37 -34.69 3.43 -0.37
N ALA A 38 -35.83 2.84 0.02
CA ALA A 38 -36.03 2.35 1.37
C ALA A 38 -35.03 1.24 1.73
N ALA A 39 -34.74 0.33 0.78
CA ALA A 39 -33.76 -0.73 0.96
C ALA A 39 -32.34 -0.16 1.12
N ASP A 40 -31.95 0.86 0.35
CA ASP A 40 -30.65 1.52 0.47
C ASP A 40 -30.46 2.18 1.84
N LEU A 41 -31.48 2.89 2.33
CA LEU A 41 -31.46 3.50 3.66
C LEU A 41 -31.37 2.46 4.77
N MET A 42 -32.15 1.37 4.66
CA MET A 42 -32.12 0.27 5.62
C MET A 42 -30.80 -0.50 5.59
N SER A 43 -30.17 -0.63 4.42
CA SER A 43 -28.85 -1.24 4.26
C SER A 43 -27.78 -0.45 5.00
N ALA A 44 -27.81 0.89 4.93
CA ALA A 44 -26.89 1.75 5.69
C ALA A 44 -27.07 1.59 7.22
N VAL A 45 -28.31 1.57 7.72
CA VAL A 45 -28.59 1.33 9.16
C VAL A 45 -28.09 -0.04 9.59
N THR A 46 -28.31 -1.06 8.76
CA THR A 46 -27.87 -2.44 9.02
C THR A 46 -26.35 -2.55 9.05
N ALA A 47 -25.65 -1.93 8.08
CA ALA A 47 -24.20 -1.92 8.01
C ALA A 47 -23.54 -1.26 9.23
N ILE A 48 -24.12 -0.16 9.73
CA ILE A 48 -23.66 0.49 10.98
C ILE A 48 -23.87 -0.47 12.16
N ARG A 49 -25.08 -1.01 12.33
CA ARG A 49 -25.43 -1.91 13.43
C ARG A 49 -24.56 -3.16 13.45
N ASN A 50 -24.26 -3.72 12.28
CA ASN A 50 -23.59 -5.00 12.11
C ASN A 50 -22.14 -4.87 11.63
N ILE A 51 -21.45 -3.79 12.03
CA ILE A 51 -20.08 -3.54 11.58
C ILE A 51 -19.09 -4.69 11.86
N HIS A 52 -19.35 -5.53 12.89
CA HIS A 52 -18.57 -6.74 13.18
C HIS A 52 -18.60 -7.81 12.07
N GLU A 53 -19.58 -7.79 11.17
CA GLU A 53 -19.63 -8.71 10.02
C GLU A 53 -18.50 -8.45 9.02
N LEU A 54 -17.89 -7.26 9.07
CA LEU A 54 -16.74 -6.86 8.25
C LEU A 54 -15.38 -7.19 8.90
N THR A 55 -15.38 -8.04 9.93
CA THR A 55 -14.17 -8.37 10.68
C THR A 55 -13.33 -9.40 9.93
N PRO A 56 -12.05 -9.12 9.62
CA PRO A 56 -11.20 -10.10 8.96
C PRO A 56 -10.83 -11.24 9.92
N ASP A 57 -10.66 -12.45 9.37
CA ASP A 57 -10.31 -13.65 10.14
C ASP A 57 -8.81 -13.62 10.51
N PRO A 58 -8.45 -13.57 11.82
CA PRO A 58 -7.06 -13.58 12.26
C PRO A 58 -6.27 -14.84 11.90
N LYS A 59 -6.95 -15.96 11.61
CA LYS A 59 -6.31 -17.22 11.16
C LYS A 59 -5.71 -17.09 9.76
N THR A 60 -6.21 -16.15 8.98
CA THR A 60 -5.74 -15.86 7.61
C THR A 60 -4.89 -14.59 7.54
N GLY A 61 -4.51 -14.04 8.69
CA GLY A 61 -3.69 -12.84 8.80
C GLY A 61 -2.23 -13.05 8.39
N ILE A 62 -1.51 -11.95 8.27
CA ILE A 62 -0.11 -11.95 7.90
C ILE A 62 0.75 -12.64 8.97
N SER A 63 1.69 -13.46 8.51
CA SER A 63 2.63 -14.16 9.37
C SER A 63 3.85 -13.30 9.72
N TRP A 64 4.57 -13.72 10.76
CA TRP A 64 5.87 -13.13 11.12
C TRP A 64 6.86 -13.10 9.95
N ALA A 65 6.90 -14.17 9.14
CA ALA A 65 7.84 -14.30 8.03
C ALA A 65 7.51 -13.35 6.87
N GLU A 66 6.22 -13.20 6.55
CA GLU A 66 5.77 -12.27 5.51
C GLU A 66 6.05 -10.82 5.90
N LEU A 67 5.74 -10.46 7.15
CA LEU A 67 5.97 -9.10 7.64
C LEU A 67 7.48 -8.76 7.74
N GLU A 68 8.31 -9.73 8.12
CA GLU A 68 9.77 -9.59 8.08
C GLU A 68 10.28 -9.36 6.65
N ALA A 69 9.71 -10.06 5.66
CA ALA A 69 10.06 -9.85 4.25
C ALA A 69 9.74 -8.42 3.78
N VAL A 70 8.56 -7.89 4.15
CA VAL A 70 8.18 -6.49 3.88
C VAL A 70 9.16 -5.52 4.54
N TYR A 71 9.50 -5.76 5.81
CA TYR A 71 10.44 -4.93 6.57
C TYR A 71 11.82 -4.86 5.91
N LEU A 72 12.37 -6.01 5.52
CA LEU A 72 13.68 -6.08 4.88
C LEU A 72 13.67 -5.48 3.47
N HIS A 73 12.60 -5.70 2.71
CA HIS A 73 12.47 -5.13 1.36
C HIS A 73 12.56 -3.61 1.39
N ASN A 74 11.83 -2.95 2.31
CA ASN A 74 11.84 -1.50 2.45
C ASN A 74 13.23 -0.93 2.81
N ARG A 75 14.13 -1.74 3.38
CA ARG A 75 15.48 -1.33 3.81
C ARG A 75 16.60 -1.70 2.85
N THR A 76 16.33 -2.52 1.82
CA THR A 76 17.38 -3.12 0.97
C THR A 76 17.28 -2.68 -0.49
N SER A 77 17.28 -1.36 -0.73
CA SER A 77 17.35 -0.83 -2.10
C SER A 77 18.66 -1.26 -2.80
N PRO A 78 18.62 -1.71 -4.07
CA PRO A 78 19.80 -2.24 -4.78
C PRO A 78 20.81 -1.14 -5.15
N PHE A 79 22.05 -1.56 -5.43
CA PHE A 79 23.10 -0.67 -5.94
C PHE A 79 22.72 -0.13 -7.32
N GLN A 80 22.56 1.19 -7.45
CA GLN A 80 21.97 1.82 -8.65
C GLN A 80 22.99 2.22 -9.72
N VAL A 81 24.29 2.00 -9.51
CA VAL A 81 25.33 2.39 -10.48
C VAL A 81 25.59 1.25 -11.48
N PRO A 82 25.31 1.44 -12.78
CA PRO A 82 25.53 0.40 -13.79
C PRO A 82 27.02 0.12 -14.00
N ALA A 83 27.35 -1.11 -14.41
CA ALA A 83 28.73 -1.51 -14.69
C ALA A 83 29.34 -0.73 -15.87
N PRO A 84 30.63 -0.34 -15.81
CA PRO A 84 31.33 0.31 -16.93
C PRO A 84 31.32 -0.55 -18.19
N VAL A 85 30.96 0.05 -19.32
CA VAL A 85 30.88 -0.64 -20.62
C VAL A 85 32.28 -0.93 -21.16
N ARG A 86 32.51 -2.19 -21.54
CA ARG A 86 33.79 -2.63 -22.10
C ARG A 86 34.02 -2.03 -23.50
N PRO A 87 35.18 -1.40 -23.78
CA PRO A 87 35.51 -0.93 -25.11
C PRO A 87 35.54 -2.06 -26.14
N GLU A 88 34.91 -1.81 -27.30
CA GLU A 88 34.92 -2.73 -28.42
C GLU A 88 36.30 -2.77 -29.09
N LYS A 89 36.65 -3.92 -29.67
CA LYS A 89 37.91 -4.05 -30.42
C LYS A 89 37.81 -3.21 -31.70
N PRO A 90 38.82 -2.39 -32.03
CA PRO A 90 38.78 -1.58 -33.24
C PRO A 90 38.96 -2.46 -34.47
N ASP A 91 38.28 -2.08 -35.54
CA ASP A 91 38.56 -2.59 -36.87
C ASP A 91 39.81 -1.91 -37.43
N TYR A 92 40.74 -2.69 -37.96
CA TYR A 92 41.96 -2.20 -38.60
C TYR A 92 41.73 -2.00 -40.09
N LEU A 93 42.34 -0.95 -40.66
CA LEU A 93 42.35 -0.74 -42.10
C LEU A 93 43.18 -1.84 -42.77
N ALA A 94 42.68 -2.34 -43.89
CA ALA A 94 43.44 -3.23 -44.75
C ALA A 94 44.67 -2.50 -45.31
N LEU A 95 45.78 -3.22 -45.43
CA LEU A 95 47.00 -2.67 -46.04
C LEU A 95 46.75 -2.45 -47.54
N PRO A 96 47.16 -1.29 -48.12
CA PRO A 96 47.02 -1.03 -49.54
C PRO A 96 47.82 -2.04 -50.37
N GLU A 97 47.22 -2.52 -51.45
CA GLU A 97 47.85 -3.48 -52.36
C GLU A 97 48.97 -2.83 -53.15
N LYS A 98 50.04 -3.59 -53.41
CA LYS A 98 51.20 -3.07 -54.15
C LYS A 98 50.82 -2.81 -55.60
N PRO A 99 51.15 -1.63 -56.17
CA PRO A 99 50.70 -1.29 -57.49
C PRO A 99 51.37 -2.15 -58.56
N ALA A 100 50.60 -2.54 -59.56
CA ALA A 100 51.12 -3.27 -60.72
C ALA A 100 51.75 -2.31 -61.74
N GLU A 101 52.71 -2.78 -62.55
CA GLU A 101 53.35 -1.96 -63.60
C GLU A 101 52.32 -1.34 -64.58
N SER A 102 51.20 -2.04 -64.79
CA SER A 102 50.12 -1.63 -65.68
C SER A 102 49.07 -0.68 -65.08
N GLU A 103 49.24 -0.27 -63.82
CA GLU A 103 48.25 0.47 -63.06
C GLU A 103 48.19 1.97 -63.43
N GLY A 104 46.98 2.47 -63.67
CA GLY A 104 46.75 3.83 -64.16
C GLY A 104 46.90 4.01 -65.68
N ILE A 105 47.06 2.92 -66.45
CA ILE A 105 47.13 2.98 -67.92
C ILE A 105 45.76 2.68 -68.54
N SER A 106 45.21 3.64 -69.30
CA SER A 106 44.05 3.39 -70.16
C SER A 106 44.45 2.52 -71.37
N PHE A 107 43.51 1.74 -71.90
CA PHE A 107 43.76 0.75 -72.96
C PHE A 107 44.56 1.29 -74.17
N LEU A 108 44.35 2.56 -74.57
CA LEU A 108 45.07 3.20 -75.67
C LEU A 108 46.45 3.79 -75.28
N GLY A 109 46.68 4.06 -73.99
CA GLY A 109 47.94 4.62 -73.48
C GLY A 109 49.11 3.62 -73.49
N LYS A 110 48.82 2.31 -73.41
CA LYS A 110 49.84 1.24 -73.45
C LYS A 110 50.65 1.21 -74.75
N TRP A 111 50.12 1.78 -75.84
CA TRP A 111 50.71 1.76 -77.18
C TRP A 111 51.60 2.98 -77.48
N PHE A 112 51.52 4.05 -76.68
CA PHE A 112 52.22 5.32 -76.95
C PHE A 112 53.10 5.81 -75.79
N GLU A 113 53.09 5.13 -74.64
CA GLU A 113 53.92 5.48 -73.48
C GLU A 113 55.40 5.11 -73.75
N SER A 114 56.31 6.10 -73.66
CA SER A 114 57.76 5.84 -73.76
C SER A 114 58.24 5.02 -72.56
N GLU A 115 59.33 4.26 -72.74
CA GLU A 115 59.94 3.47 -71.64
C GLU A 115 60.34 4.34 -70.44
N SER A 116 60.76 5.59 -70.68
CA SER A 116 61.05 6.55 -69.61
C SER A 116 59.80 6.97 -68.83
N ALA A 117 58.68 7.25 -69.52
CA ALA A 117 57.42 7.65 -68.89
C ALA A 117 56.78 6.50 -68.10
N LYS A 118 56.89 5.25 -68.59
CA LYS A 118 56.49 4.04 -67.85
C LYS A 118 57.24 3.89 -66.53
N ALA A 119 58.56 4.05 -66.57
CA ALA A 119 59.41 3.94 -65.40
C ALA A 119 59.12 5.05 -64.38
N GLU A 120 58.91 6.28 -64.83
CA GLU A 120 58.56 7.43 -63.97
C GLU A 120 57.19 7.25 -63.29
N ARG A 121 56.15 6.87 -64.03
CA ARG A 121 54.80 6.60 -63.48
C ARG A 121 54.83 5.46 -62.47
N HIS A 122 55.48 4.34 -62.80
CA HIS A 122 55.58 3.21 -61.88
C HIS A 122 56.36 3.59 -60.61
N ALA A 123 57.42 4.39 -60.74
CA ALA A 123 58.15 4.93 -59.59
C ALA A 123 57.29 5.88 -58.74
N GLU A 124 56.44 6.72 -59.34
CA GLU A 124 55.49 7.56 -58.62
C GLU A 124 54.39 6.77 -57.91
N ASN A 125 53.81 5.78 -58.59
CA ASN A 125 52.82 4.88 -57.98
C ASN A 125 53.41 4.12 -56.79
N LEU A 126 54.66 3.65 -56.92
CA LEU A 126 55.35 2.98 -55.83
C LEU A 126 55.62 3.93 -54.66
N ARG A 127 55.99 5.20 -54.92
CA ARG A 127 56.15 6.23 -53.87
C ARG A 127 54.82 6.54 -53.17
N ARG A 128 53.72 6.66 -53.92
CA ARG A 128 52.38 6.89 -53.36
C ARG A 128 51.93 5.72 -52.50
N TRP A 129 52.08 4.49 -52.99
CA TRP A 129 51.79 3.28 -52.24
C TRP A 129 52.64 3.15 -50.98
N GLN A 130 53.95 3.45 -51.04
CA GLN A 130 54.81 3.46 -49.86
C GLN A 130 54.34 4.47 -48.82
N GLN A 131 53.95 5.67 -49.26
CA GLN A 131 53.41 6.70 -48.38
C GLN A 131 52.07 6.26 -47.75
N GLU A 132 51.17 5.70 -48.55
CA GLU A 132 49.87 5.19 -48.12
C GLU A 132 50.00 4.01 -47.15
N LEU A 133 50.93 3.08 -47.40
CA LEU A 133 51.29 2.01 -46.47
C LEU A 133 51.71 2.57 -45.11
N ILE A 134 52.66 3.51 -45.11
CA ILE A 134 53.18 4.13 -43.88
C ILE A 134 52.05 4.83 -43.12
N ASP A 135 51.15 5.50 -43.84
CA ASP A 135 50.02 6.22 -43.25
C ASP A 135 48.98 5.25 -42.66
N VAL A 136 48.64 4.15 -43.37
CA VAL A 136 47.73 3.10 -42.89
C VAL A 136 48.30 2.34 -41.69
N GLU A 137 49.59 2.00 -41.69
CA GLU A 137 50.27 1.38 -40.56
C GLU A 137 50.29 2.32 -39.34
N ARG A 138 50.57 3.62 -39.56
CA ARG A 138 50.49 4.64 -38.50
C ARG A 138 49.06 4.76 -37.95
N GLU A 139 48.05 4.69 -38.80
CA GLU A 139 46.66 4.80 -38.34
C GLU A 139 46.23 3.56 -37.55
N ASN A 140 46.60 2.36 -38.01
CA ASN A 140 46.33 1.11 -37.31
C ASN A 140 47.06 1.05 -35.95
N THR A 141 48.32 1.49 -35.87
CA THR A 141 49.05 1.58 -34.59
C THR A 141 48.41 2.59 -33.65
N LEU A 142 47.96 3.75 -34.13
CA LEU A 142 47.21 4.72 -33.32
C LEU A 142 45.86 4.14 -32.83
N ARG A 143 45.10 3.42 -33.67
CA ARG A 143 43.88 2.72 -33.26
C ARG A 143 44.17 1.70 -32.16
N GLN A 144 45.24 0.92 -32.31
CA GLN A 144 45.67 -0.06 -31.33
C GLN A 144 46.04 0.61 -29.99
N HIS A 145 46.81 1.70 -30.01
CA HIS A 145 47.19 2.43 -28.80
C HIS A 145 45.97 3.04 -28.10
N ARG A 146 45.03 3.66 -28.84
CA ARG A 146 43.78 4.19 -28.26
C ARG A 146 42.94 3.08 -27.62
N TYR A 147 42.80 1.95 -28.31
CA TYR A 147 42.08 0.80 -27.75
C TYR A 147 42.75 0.28 -26.47
N GLN A 148 44.08 0.16 -26.45
CA GLN A 148 44.81 -0.25 -25.25
C GLN A 148 44.59 0.71 -24.09
N GLN A 149 44.67 2.03 -24.32
CA GLN A 149 44.40 3.05 -23.30
C GLN A 149 42.96 3.01 -22.78
N GLN A 150 41.97 2.87 -23.68
CA GLN A 150 40.57 2.73 -23.28
C GLN A 150 40.36 1.44 -22.46
N ARG A 151 41.04 0.36 -22.83
CA ARG A 151 40.93 -0.93 -22.13
C ARG A 151 41.58 -0.90 -20.76
N THR A 152 42.69 -0.18 -20.58
CA THR A 152 43.31 0.03 -19.26
C THR A 152 42.43 0.90 -18.38
N ALA A 153 41.93 2.03 -18.90
CA ALA A 153 41.01 2.89 -18.17
C ALA A 153 39.71 2.17 -17.78
N TRP A 154 39.14 1.37 -18.69
CA TRP A 154 37.99 0.51 -18.38
C TRP A 154 38.31 -0.52 -17.29
N ALA A 155 39.47 -1.16 -17.35
CA ALA A 155 39.85 -2.16 -16.35
C ALA A 155 39.96 -1.55 -14.94
N GLU A 156 40.52 -0.35 -14.84
CA GLU A 156 40.57 0.42 -13.59
C GLU A 156 39.17 0.81 -13.10
N GLN A 157 38.33 1.37 -13.98
CA GLN A 157 36.96 1.74 -13.65
C GLN A 157 36.12 0.53 -13.22
N TYR A 158 36.27 -0.60 -13.91
CA TYR A 158 35.58 -1.84 -13.59
C TYR A 158 36.06 -2.42 -12.26
N ALA A 159 37.35 -2.37 -11.97
CA ALA A 159 37.89 -2.80 -10.67
C ALA A 159 37.34 -1.95 -9.52
N ASN A 160 37.29 -0.63 -9.67
CA ASN A 160 36.71 0.28 -8.68
C ASN A 160 35.21 0.03 -8.50
N TRP A 161 34.46 -0.03 -9.61
CA TRP A 161 33.02 -0.32 -9.58
C TRP A 161 32.75 -1.66 -8.90
N LYS A 162 33.53 -2.70 -9.21
CA LYS A 162 33.39 -4.03 -8.60
C LYS A 162 33.65 -3.98 -7.09
N PHE A 163 34.71 -3.29 -6.66
CA PHE A 163 35.02 -3.10 -5.25
C PHE A 163 33.89 -2.35 -4.52
N GLU A 164 33.38 -1.25 -5.11
CA GLU A 164 32.27 -0.48 -4.54
C GLU A 164 30.97 -1.28 -4.47
N ALA A 165 30.66 -2.07 -5.51
CA ALA A 165 29.50 -2.95 -5.54
C ALA A 165 29.60 -4.05 -4.47
N GLU A 166 30.75 -4.70 -4.32
CA GLU A 166 31.00 -5.70 -3.27
C GLU A 166 30.92 -5.08 -1.86
N GLU A 167 31.48 -3.88 -1.65
CA GLU A 167 31.40 -3.17 -0.37
C GLU A 167 29.97 -2.69 -0.07
N HIS A 168 29.20 -2.31 -1.10
CA HIS A 168 27.78 -2.01 -0.94
C HIS A 168 26.99 -3.27 -0.58
N GLU A 169 27.24 -4.39 -1.24
CA GLU A 169 26.61 -5.68 -0.94
C GLU A 169 26.93 -6.16 0.48
N LYS A 170 28.19 -6.06 0.92
CA LYS A 170 28.56 -6.35 2.32
C LYS A 170 27.85 -5.42 3.31
N ARG A 171 27.81 -4.11 3.03
CA ARG A 171 27.08 -3.15 3.87
C ARG A 171 25.60 -3.46 3.94
N LEU A 172 24.98 -3.83 2.81
CA LEU A 172 23.59 -4.29 2.77
C LEU A 172 23.41 -5.58 3.57
N ALA A 173 24.30 -6.56 3.46
CA ALA A 173 24.21 -7.82 4.18
C ALA A 173 24.31 -7.62 5.70
N THR A 174 25.24 -6.77 6.17
CA THR A 174 25.35 -6.38 7.59
C THR A 174 24.10 -5.61 8.03
N ALA A 175 23.67 -4.61 7.25
CA ALA A 175 22.45 -3.85 7.54
C ALA A 175 21.20 -4.74 7.55
N GLN A 176 21.15 -5.79 6.72
CA GLN A 176 20.06 -6.75 6.68
C GLN A 176 20.09 -7.67 7.90
N ALA A 177 21.27 -8.13 8.33
CA ALA A 177 21.42 -8.91 9.56
C ALA A 177 21.00 -8.09 10.80
N ASP A 178 21.44 -6.84 10.88
CA ASP A 178 21.05 -5.92 11.95
C ASP A 178 19.54 -5.60 11.89
N ALA A 179 19.00 -5.38 10.69
CA ALA A 179 17.56 -5.16 10.50
C ALA A 179 16.74 -6.37 10.96
N ARG A 180 17.17 -7.60 10.64
CA ARG A 180 16.49 -8.82 11.14
C ARG A 180 16.48 -8.87 12.67
N GLN A 181 17.55 -8.47 13.33
CA GLN A 181 17.60 -8.41 14.79
C GLN A 181 16.67 -7.33 15.35
N GLN A 182 16.58 -6.17 14.70
CA GLN A 182 15.74 -5.05 15.13
C GLN A 182 14.26 -5.25 14.85
N PHE A 183 13.91 -6.03 13.83
CA PHE A 183 12.54 -6.20 13.35
C PHE A 183 11.55 -6.53 14.48
N ARG A 184 11.92 -7.44 15.39
CA ARG A 184 11.03 -7.87 16.49
C ARG A 184 10.74 -6.79 17.53
N THR A 185 11.51 -5.71 17.55
CA THR A 185 11.40 -4.62 18.54
C THR A 185 11.06 -3.27 17.91
N ASP A 186 10.91 -3.21 16.59
CA ASP A 186 10.69 -1.96 15.85
C ASP A 186 9.21 -1.55 15.90
N ALA A 187 8.78 -0.98 17.03
CA ALA A 187 7.41 -0.51 17.24
C ALA A 187 6.94 0.44 16.13
N ALA A 188 7.79 1.37 15.70
CA ALA A 188 7.46 2.35 14.66
C ALA A 188 7.11 1.70 13.32
N PHE A 189 7.80 0.61 12.95
CA PHE A 189 7.43 -0.14 11.76
C PHE A 189 6.05 -0.79 11.88
N PHE A 190 5.78 -1.50 12.98
CA PHE A 190 4.48 -2.14 13.19
C PHE A 190 3.35 -1.10 13.24
N GLU A 191 3.59 0.05 13.88
CA GLU A 191 2.65 1.16 13.93
C GLU A 191 2.37 1.74 12.54
N SER A 192 3.43 1.99 11.75
CA SER A 192 3.28 2.49 10.38
C SER A 192 2.53 1.48 9.50
N TYR A 193 2.77 0.18 9.69
CA TYR A 193 2.11 -0.87 8.91
C TYR A 193 0.61 -0.96 9.26
N LEU A 194 0.29 -0.99 10.56
CA LEU A 194 -1.09 -1.00 11.03
C LEU A 194 -1.85 0.30 10.66
N ALA A 195 -1.19 1.46 10.74
CA ALA A 195 -1.75 2.74 10.31
C ALA A 195 -2.16 2.69 8.82
N GLY A 196 -1.33 2.11 7.97
CA GLY A 196 -1.62 1.93 6.55
C GLY A 196 -2.89 1.10 6.32
N VAL A 197 -3.00 -0.05 7.00
CA VAL A 197 -4.19 -0.91 6.88
C VAL A 197 -5.45 -0.24 7.43
N LEU A 198 -5.36 0.45 8.57
CA LEU A 198 -6.51 1.18 9.13
C LEU A 198 -6.96 2.33 8.23
N ALA A 199 -6.04 3.02 7.55
CA ALA A 199 -6.35 4.09 6.61
C ALA A 199 -7.04 3.61 5.33
N GLU A 200 -6.76 2.36 4.89
CA GLU A 200 -7.41 1.72 3.74
C GLU A 200 -8.72 1.00 4.10
N THR A 201 -8.99 0.79 5.39
CA THR A 201 -10.20 0.11 5.85
C THR A 201 -11.44 0.98 5.65
N GLU A 202 -12.46 0.44 4.97
CA GLU A 202 -13.74 1.12 4.82
C GLU A 202 -14.60 1.03 6.09
N TRP A 203 -15.08 2.18 6.56
CA TRP A 203 -15.95 2.29 7.73
C TRP A 203 -17.36 2.75 7.34
N PRO A 204 -18.42 2.04 7.78
CA PRO A 204 -19.81 2.49 7.60
C PRO A 204 -20.08 3.88 8.19
N ARG A 205 -19.35 4.23 9.25
CA ARG A 205 -19.36 5.53 9.92
C ARG A 205 -17.93 5.88 10.35
N GLU A 206 -17.57 7.16 10.29
CA GLU A 206 -16.27 7.63 10.79
C GLU A 206 -16.00 7.09 12.20
N THR A 207 -14.81 6.52 12.38
CA THR A 207 -14.34 5.94 13.63
C THR A 207 -12.88 6.33 13.76
N LEU A 208 -12.55 7.13 14.77
CA LEU A 208 -11.17 7.56 15.02
C LEU A 208 -10.54 6.60 16.02
N VAL A 209 -9.30 6.24 15.75
CA VAL A 209 -8.57 5.25 16.55
C VAL A 209 -7.17 5.77 16.80
N ALA A 210 -6.84 5.95 18.07
CA ALA A 210 -5.47 6.08 18.53
C ALA A 210 -4.98 4.70 18.97
N PHE A 211 -3.71 4.40 18.74
CA PHE A 211 -3.16 3.11 19.14
C PHE A 211 -1.68 3.21 19.44
N GLU A 212 -1.20 2.26 20.23
CA GLU A 212 0.20 2.07 20.57
C GLU A 212 0.56 0.59 20.43
N VAL A 213 1.69 0.31 19.80
CA VAL A 213 2.17 -1.07 19.63
C VAL A 213 3.30 -1.36 20.63
N LYS A 214 3.20 -2.49 21.32
CA LYS A 214 4.18 -2.99 22.29
C LYS A 214 4.76 -4.33 21.84
N PRO A 215 5.76 -4.36 20.95
CA PRO A 215 6.29 -5.61 20.40
C PRO A 215 6.84 -6.55 21.47
N GLU A 216 7.50 -5.99 22.50
CA GLU A 216 8.06 -6.73 23.63
C GLU A 216 7.02 -7.45 24.48
N LEU A 217 5.77 -6.97 24.48
CA LEU A 217 4.64 -7.60 25.16
C LEU A 217 3.74 -8.41 24.22
N SER A 218 4.06 -8.46 22.93
CA SER A 218 3.18 -9.03 21.90
C SER A 218 1.76 -8.47 22.01
N ALA A 219 1.65 -7.13 22.14
CA ALA A 219 0.39 -6.46 22.45
C ALA A 219 0.19 -5.16 21.67
N VAL A 220 -1.06 -4.82 21.41
CA VAL A 220 -1.49 -3.52 20.86
C VAL A 220 -2.57 -2.93 21.76
N LEU A 221 -2.44 -1.64 22.06
CA LEU A 221 -3.44 -0.87 22.79
C LEU A 221 -4.16 0.05 21.81
N LEU A 222 -5.47 0.17 21.95
CA LEU A 222 -6.30 1.01 21.10
C LEU A 222 -7.27 1.83 21.95
N ASP A 223 -7.34 3.11 21.66
CA ASP A 223 -8.37 4.02 22.14
C ASP A 223 -9.25 4.44 20.96
N VAL A 224 -10.55 4.21 21.09
CA VAL A 224 -11.53 4.31 20.02
C VAL A 224 -12.53 5.40 20.37
N ASP A 225 -12.60 6.41 19.52
CA ASP A 225 -13.63 7.43 19.56
C ASP A 225 -14.92 6.84 19.01
N LEU A 226 -15.85 6.54 19.90
CA LEU A 226 -17.15 5.97 19.57
C LEU A 226 -18.15 7.09 19.35
N ALA A 227 -18.99 6.92 18.33
CA ALA A 227 -20.11 7.81 18.09
C ALA A 227 -20.99 7.95 19.33
N GLU A 228 -21.52 9.14 19.58
CA GLU A 228 -22.50 9.35 20.63
C GLU A 228 -23.85 8.73 20.24
N ILE A 229 -24.59 8.24 21.24
CA ILE A 229 -25.91 7.64 21.02
C ILE A 229 -26.90 8.64 20.42
N GLU A 230 -26.74 9.94 20.70
CA GLU A 230 -27.57 11.02 20.17
C GLU A 230 -27.46 11.15 18.65
N ASP A 231 -26.32 10.77 18.07
CA ASP A 231 -26.11 10.79 16.62
C ASP A 231 -26.31 9.41 15.98
N PHE A 232 -26.77 8.41 16.72
CA PHE A 232 -27.01 7.06 16.22
C PHE A 232 -28.36 6.96 15.48
N PRO A 233 -28.48 6.17 14.38
CA PRO A 233 -29.74 6.04 13.65
C PRO A 233 -30.92 5.59 14.54
N ASP A 234 -32.01 6.36 14.51
CA ASP A 234 -33.20 6.18 15.35
C ASP A 234 -34.48 5.91 14.55
N LYS A 235 -34.37 5.75 13.23
CA LYS A 235 -35.49 5.55 12.30
C LYS A 235 -35.35 4.27 11.49
N ILE A 236 -36.49 3.74 11.09
CA ILE A 236 -36.66 2.66 10.11
C ILE A 236 -37.38 3.24 8.89
N TYR A 237 -36.92 2.85 7.71
CA TYR A 237 -37.47 3.29 6.44
C TYR A 237 -38.25 2.16 5.77
N GLY A 238 -39.28 2.53 5.01
CA GLY A 238 -40.13 1.60 4.27
C GLY A 238 -40.99 2.35 3.27
N VAL A 239 -41.90 1.64 2.60
CA VAL A 239 -42.84 2.25 1.67
C VAL A 239 -44.26 2.11 2.21
N ASN A 240 -45.08 3.15 2.06
CA ASN A 240 -46.47 3.08 2.49
C ASN A 240 -47.21 1.96 1.72
N ALA A 241 -48.33 1.48 2.27
CA ALA A 241 -49.08 0.37 1.66
C ALA A 241 -49.52 0.67 0.20
N ARG A 242 -49.67 1.95 -0.14
CA ARG A 242 -50.07 2.43 -1.47
C ARG A 242 -48.91 2.52 -2.46
N GLY A 243 -47.65 2.36 -2.05
CA GLY A 243 -46.49 2.46 -2.95
C GLY A 243 -46.23 3.87 -3.48
N THR A 244 -46.67 4.92 -2.78
CA THR A 244 -46.59 6.31 -3.27
C THR A 244 -45.60 7.19 -2.52
N GLU A 245 -45.22 6.79 -1.29
CA GLU A 245 -44.40 7.61 -0.41
C GLU A 245 -43.48 6.73 0.44
N LEU A 246 -42.28 7.24 0.74
CA LEU A 246 -41.38 6.70 1.74
C LEU A 246 -41.96 6.96 3.15
N THR A 247 -41.97 5.94 3.99
CA THR A 247 -42.39 6.03 5.38
C THR A 247 -41.19 5.96 6.31
N GLU A 248 -41.12 6.90 7.25
CA GLU A 248 -40.16 6.89 8.35
C GLU A 248 -40.88 6.54 9.65
N LYS A 249 -40.34 5.57 10.40
CA LYS A 249 -40.86 5.19 11.72
C LYS A 249 -39.75 5.27 12.75
N ALA A 250 -39.96 6.10 13.78
CA ALA A 250 -39.06 6.15 14.93
C ALA A 250 -38.99 4.81 15.65
N MET A 251 -37.78 4.38 15.97
CA MET A 251 -37.51 3.23 16.82
C MET A 251 -37.92 3.54 18.27
N THR A 252 -38.16 2.49 19.05
CA THR A 252 -38.30 2.68 20.51
C THR A 252 -36.94 3.04 21.11
N GLN A 253 -36.93 3.78 22.22
CA GLN A 253 -35.69 4.13 22.93
C GLN A 253 -34.87 2.90 23.33
N LYS A 254 -35.53 1.79 23.69
CA LYS A 254 -34.84 0.53 23.96
C LYS A 254 -34.15 -0.01 22.71
N ALA A 255 -34.82 -0.02 21.56
CA ALA A 255 -34.25 -0.51 20.31
C ALA A 255 -33.06 0.33 19.83
N VAL A 256 -33.11 1.65 20.00
CA VAL A 256 -31.95 2.53 19.69
C VAL A 256 -30.76 2.17 20.57
N ARG A 257 -30.97 2.03 21.89
CA ARG A 257 -29.88 1.67 22.84
C ARG A 257 -29.31 0.28 22.58
N GLU A 258 -30.15 -0.68 22.23
CA GLU A 258 -29.73 -2.03 21.86
C GLU A 258 -28.90 -2.03 20.57
N ASN A 259 -29.36 -1.33 19.52
CA ASN A 259 -28.59 -1.19 18.28
C ASN A 259 -27.27 -0.45 18.50
N TYR A 260 -27.27 0.58 19.35
CA TYR A 260 -26.07 1.31 19.73
C TYR A 260 -25.09 0.40 20.49
N ALA A 261 -25.56 -0.36 21.47
CA ALA A 261 -24.74 -1.32 22.21
C ALA A 261 -24.10 -2.36 21.27
N ARG A 262 -24.88 -2.90 20.32
CA ARG A 262 -24.35 -3.84 19.31
C ARG A 262 -23.30 -3.16 18.42
N HIS A 263 -23.52 -1.91 18.01
CA HIS A 263 -22.59 -1.15 17.19
C HIS A 263 -21.25 -0.93 17.91
N VAL A 264 -21.26 -0.39 19.14
CA VAL A 264 -20.01 -0.09 19.86
C VAL A 264 -19.19 -1.34 20.17
N HIS A 265 -19.85 -2.44 20.56
CA HIS A 265 -19.17 -3.73 20.71
C HIS A 265 -18.67 -4.25 19.36
N GLY A 266 -19.44 -4.06 18.29
CA GLY A 266 -19.04 -4.44 16.95
C GLY A 266 -17.83 -3.68 16.43
N CYS A 267 -17.69 -2.38 16.75
CA CYS A 267 -16.50 -1.59 16.41
C CYS A 267 -15.25 -2.16 17.07
N LEU A 268 -15.31 -2.44 18.38
CA LEU A 268 -14.20 -3.04 19.12
C LEU A 268 -13.85 -4.43 18.58
N PHE A 269 -14.86 -5.28 18.34
CA PHE A 269 -14.67 -6.60 17.77
C PHE A 269 -13.97 -6.53 16.40
N ARG A 270 -14.43 -5.62 15.53
CA ARG A 270 -13.83 -5.42 14.21
C ARG A 270 -12.38 -4.95 14.30
N LEU A 271 -12.09 -3.99 15.17
CA LEU A 271 -10.73 -3.47 15.36
C LEU A 271 -9.78 -4.55 15.86
N VAL A 272 -10.20 -5.34 16.86
CA VAL A 272 -9.40 -6.47 17.34
C VAL A 272 -9.09 -7.45 16.22
N GLY A 273 -10.08 -7.80 15.39
CA GLY A 273 -9.86 -8.67 14.24
C GLY A 273 -8.90 -8.07 13.22
N ILE A 274 -9.04 -6.78 12.88
CA ILE A 274 -8.10 -6.07 11.98
C ILE A 274 -6.69 -6.10 12.53
N VAL A 275 -6.48 -5.75 13.80
CA VAL A 275 -5.15 -5.75 14.42
C VAL A 275 -4.54 -7.16 14.38
N LEU A 276 -5.29 -8.18 14.80
CA LEU A 276 -4.77 -9.55 14.82
C LEU A 276 -4.58 -10.13 13.40
N HIS A 277 -5.33 -9.69 12.41
CA HIS A 277 -5.11 -10.04 11.02
C HIS A 277 -3.86 -9.36 10.44
N THR A 278 -3.56 -8.15 10.90
CA THR A 278 -2.50 -7.27 10.35
C THR A 278 -1.16 -7.45 11.04
N LEU A 279 -1.14 -7.76 12.33
CA LEU A 279 0.06 -7.89 13.13
C LEU A 279 0.05 -9.26 13.81
N PRO A 280 1.13 -10.06 13.72
CA PRO A 280 1.20 -11.40 14.30
C PRO A 280 1.46 -11.39 15.82
N PHE A 281 0.81 -10.48 16.54
CA PHE A 281 0.83 -10.36 18.01
C PHE A 281 -0.26 -11.18 18.68
N ASP A 282 -0.11 -11.41 19.98
CA ASP A 282 -0.96 -12.30 20.76
C ASP A 282 -2.10 -11.59 21.46
N ASN A 283 -1.97 -10.30 21.77
CA ASN A 283 -2.94 -9.59 22.59
C ASN A 283 -3.34 -8.24 21.99
N VAL A 284 -4.61 -7.89 22.19
CA VAL A 284 -5.15 -6.57 21.87
C VAL A 284 -5.95 -6.08 23.07
N ILE A 285 -5.64 -4.88 23.55
CA ILE A 285 -6.47 -4.16 24.52
C ILE A 285 -7.13 -3.02 23.75
N VAL A 286 -8.45 -2.99 23.72
CA VAL A 286 -9.21 -1.95 23.04
C VAL A 286 -10.19 -1.30 24.00
N SER A 287 -10.19 0.02 24.02
CA SER A 287 -10.99 0.85 24.92
C SER A 287 -11.76 1.87 24.10
N GLY A 288 -13.08 1.88 24.23
CA GLY A 288 -13.96 2.82 23.57
C GLY A 288 -14.43 3.92 24.51
N PHE A 289 -14.29 5.17 24.08
CA PHE A 289 -14.77 6.35 24.79
C PHE A 289 -15.78 7.13 23.95
N THR A 290 -16.58 7.96 24.62
CA THR A 290 -17.45 8.96 23.99
C THR A 290 -17.12 10.32 24.58
N GLN A 291 -17.30 11.38 23.81
CA GLN A 291 -17.03 12.75 24.28
C GLN A 291 -18.25 13.33 24.99
N ARG A 292 -18.09 13.75 26.25
CA ARG A 292 -19.18 14.30 27.07
C ARG A 292 -18.78 15.61 27.71
N VAL A 293 -19.71 16.58 27.72
CA VAL A 293 -19.50 17.83 28.44
C VAL A 293 -19.63 17.57 29.94
N SER A 294 -18.51 17.73 30.64
CA SER A 294 -18.43 17.56 32.08
C SER A 294 -19.31 18.57 32.80
N LYS A 295 -20.26 18.10 33.61
CA LYS A 295 -21.13 18.98 34.43
C LYS A 295 -20.35 19.77 35.47
N ARG A 296 -19.14 19.31 35.82
CA ARG A 296 -18.26 19.95 36.80
C ARG A 296 -17.44 21.08 36.19
N THR A 297 -16.86 20.84 35.01
CA THR A 297 -15.86 21.75 34.42
C THR A 297 -16.39 22.52 33.21
N GLY A 298 -17.46 22.04 32.57
CA GLY A 298 -18.00 22.57 31.32
C GLY A 298 -17.18 22.23 30.08
N TYR A 299 -16.06 21.50 30.23
CA TYR A 299 -15.24 21.05 29.12
C TYR A 299 -15.71 19.70 28.58
N LEU A 300 -15.40 19.46 27.31
CA LEU A 300 -15.51 18.15 26.69
C LEU A 300 -14.44 17.24 27.34
N GLU A 301 -14.88 16.14 27.93
CA GLU A 301 -14.04 15.13 28.57
C GLU A 301 -14.33 13.76 27.92
N ASP A 302 -13.30 12.93 27.77
CA ASP A 302 -13.45 11.57 27.24
C ASP A 302 -13.98 10.65 28.36
N GLU A 303 -15.15 10.05 28.13
CA GLU A 303 -15.73 9.06 29.04
C GLU A 303 -15.63 7.66 28.41
N TYR A 304 -14.74 6.82 28.96
CA TYR A 304 -14.64 5.41 28.57
C TYR A 304 -15.89 4.64 29.01
N ILE A 305 -16.46 3.85 28.10
CA ILE A 305 -17.70 3.10 28.35
C ILE A 305 -17.55 1.58 28.17
N LEU A 306 -16.51 1.15 27.47
CA LEU A 306 -16.24 -0.25 27.17
C LEU A 306 -14.74 -0.46 27.00
N SER A 307 -14.19 -1.48 27.63
CA SER A 307 -12.79 -1.88 27.44
C SER A 307 -12.68 -3.39 27.49
N CYS A 308 -11.91 -3.98 26.58
CA CYS A 308 -11.69 -5.43 26.56
C CYS A 308 -10.27 -5.81 26.17
N LYS A 309 -9.80 -6.93 26.73
CA LYS A 309 -8.55 -7.58 26.33
C LYS A 309 -8.86 -8.87 25.59
N CYS A 310 -8.46 -8.97 24.33
CA CYS A 310 -8.68 -10.14 23.49
C CYS A 310 -7.34 -10.77 23.11
N SER A 311 -7.22 -12.09 23.22
CA SER A 311 -6.07 -12.81 22.68
C SER A 311 -6.31 -13.31 21.26
N ARG A 312 -5.23 -13.56 20.51
CA ARG A 312 -5.26 -14.23 19.20
C ARG A 312 -5.93 -15.60 19.28
N SER A 313 -5.58 -16.39 20.29
CA SER A 313 -6.11 -17.75 20.44
C SER A 313 -7.63 -17.74 20.65
N GLN A 314 -8.12 -16.82 21.49
CA GLN A 314 -9.54 -16.63 21.73
C GLN A 314 -10.25 -16.17 20.47
N MET A 315 -9.75 -15.11 19.82
CA MET A 315 -10.38 -14.60 18.61
C MET A 315 -10.38 -15.66 17.50
N SER A 316 -9.32 -16.45 17.35
CA SER A 316 -9.23 -17.54 16.37
C SER A 316 -10.24 -18.68 16.59
N SER A 317 -10.79 -18.81 17.81
CA SER A 317 -11.84 -19.79 18.11
C SER A 317 -13.22 -19.40 17.58
N VAL A 318 -13.41 -18.12 17.22
CA VAL A 318 -14.65 -17.60 16.66
C VAL A 318 -14.88 -18.14 15.24
N ASN A 319 -16.15 -18.41 14.90
CA ASN A 319 -16.54 -18.80 13.55
C ASN A 319 -16.71 -17.59 12.62
N PHE A 320 -15.62 -17.16 11.99
CA PHE A 320 -15.63 -16.05 11.01
C PHE A 320 -16.43 -16.33 9.73
N ALA A 321 -16.78 -17.59 9.45
CA ALA A 321 -17.62 -17.93 8.29
C ALA A 321 -19.12 -17.70 8.53
N GLY A 322 -19.52 -17.32 9.75
CA GLY A 322 -20.92 -17.06 10.12
C GLY A 322 -21.05 -15.87 11.07
N LEU A 323 -20.34 -14.77 10.79
CA LEU A 323 -20.33 -13.57 11.64
C LEU A 323 -21.73 -12.96 11.81
N GLU A 324 -22.61 -13.11 10.83
CA GLU A 324 -24.01 -12.65 10.86
C GLU A 324 -24.84 -13.28 11.99
N HIS A 325 -24.39 -14.42 12.52
CA HIS A 325 -25.03 -15.13 13.64
C HIS A 325 -24.43 -14.78 14.99
N ILE A 326 -23.37 -13.96 15.03
CA ILE A 326 -22.68 -13.59 16.25
C ILE A 326 -23.32 -12.33 16.85
N ASP A 327 -23.47 -12.31 18.16
CA ASP A 327 -23.73 -11.07 18.89
C ASP A 327 -22.42 -10.51 19.46
N PRO A 328 -21.89 -9.38 18.97
CA PRO A 328 -20.65 -8.83 19.51
C PRO A 328 -20.77 -8.43 20.98
N VAL A 329 -21.98 -8.19 21.50
CA VAL A 329 -22.19 -7.91 22.93
C VAL A 329 -21.89 -9.15 23.78
N GLU A 330 -22.29 -10.33 23.33
CA GLU A 330 -22.04 -11.60 24.01
C GLU A 330 -20.63 -12.10 23.70
N ALA A 331 -20.21 -12.07 22.42
CA ALA A 331 -18.91 -12.58 21.98
C ALA A 331 -17.74 -11.85 22.63
N LEU A 332 -17.84 -10.52 22.82
CA LEU A 332 -16.82 -9.82 23.60
C LEU A 332 -16.93 -10.18 25.08
N GLY A 333 -18.11 -10.44 25.61
CA GLY A 333 -18.37 -10.72 27.03
C GLY A 333 -17.64 -11.94 27.60
N ASP A 334 -17.18 -12.87 26.76
CA ASP A 334 -16.34 -14.01 27.14
C ASP A 334 -14.87 -13.62 27.44
N HIS A 335 -14.50 -12.37 27.21
CA HIS A 335 -13.18 -11.82 27.47
C HIS A 335 -13.11 -11.12 28.83
N PRO A 336 -11.90 -10.77 29.32
CA PRO A 336 -11.77 -9.68 30.28
C PRO A 336 -12.37 -8.41 29.68
N VAL A 337 -13.66 -8.18 29.95
CA VAL A 337 -14.41 -7.00 29.54
C VAL A 337 -14.77 -6.20 30.76
N ILE A 338 -14.43 -4.92 30.72
CA ILE A 338 -14.94 -3.93 31.65
C ILE A 338 -16.05 -3.18 30.89
N ARG A 339 -17.28 -3.32 31.40
CA ARG A 339 -18.43 -2.50 30.97
C ARG A 339 -19.40 -2.34 32.13
N LYS A 340 -19.97 -1.15 32.26
CA LYS A 340 -21.10 -0.89 33.16
C LYS A 340 -22.31 -0.55 32.32
N MET A 341 -23.13 -1.56 32.04
CA MET A 341 -24.29 -1.43 31.17
C MET A 341 -25.54 -1.95 31.87
N SER A 342 -26.63 -1.17 31.85
CA SER A 342 -27.92 -1.60 32.41
C SER A 342 -28.60 -2.65 31.51
N SER A 343 -29.62 -3.35 32.03
CA SER A 343 -30.46 -4.26 31.24
C SER A 343 -31.24 -3.58 30.10
N THR A 344 -31.23 -2.25 30.06
CA THR A 344 -31.82 -1.43 28.98
C THR A 344 -30.74 -0.77 28.11
N PHE A 345 -29.50 -1.29 28.16
CA PHE A 345 -28.37 -0.88 27.33
C PHE A 345 -27.88 0.55 27.55
N ILE A 346 -28.03 1.06 28.78
CA ILE A 346 -27.46 2.37 29.16
C ILE A 346 -26.04 2.14 29.68
N PHE A 347 -25.05 2.73 29.03
CA PHE A 347 -23.65 2.72 29.45
C PHE A 347 -23.39 3.72 30.59
N GLN A 348 -22.44 3.37 31.45
CA GLN A 348 -21.87 4.24 32.48
C GLN A 348 -20.35 4.28 32.34
N PRO A 349 -19.70 5.37 32.77
CA PRO A 349 -18.25 5.49 32.73
C PRO A 349 -17.53 4.36 33.47
N ILE A 350 -16.43 3.92 32.88
CA ILE A 350 -15.52 2.90 33.40
C ILE A 350 -14.09 3.45 33.47
N GLU A 351 -13.26 2.78 34.27
CA GLU A 351 -11.81 2.87 34.10
C GLU A 351 -11.41 1.80 33.08
N PRO A 352 -10.69 2.15 31.99
CA PRO A 352 -10.29 1.18 30.98
C PRO A 352 -9.23 0.20 31.51
N LEU A 353 -9.09 -0.93 30.83
CA LEU A 353 -7.99 -1.85 31.09
C LEU A 353 -6.66 -1.19 30.73
N THR A 354 -5.67 -1.35 31.60
CA THR A 354 -4.27 -1.05 31.30
C THR A 354 -3.51 -2.35 31.07
N LEU A 355 -2.27 -2.25 30.57
CA LEU A 355 -1.38 -3.40 30.37
C LEU A 355 -1.16 -4.23 31.63
#